data_AF-A0A2N3LEG9-F1
#
_entry.id   AF-A0A2N3LEG9-F1
#
_cell.length_a   1.000
_cell.length_b   1.000
_cell.length_c   1.000
_cell.angle_alpha   90.00
_cell.angle_beta   90.00
_cell.angle_gamma   90.00
#
_symmetry.space_group_name_H-M   'P 1'
#
loop_
_entity.id
_entity.type
_entity.pdbx_description
1 polymer ?
#
loop_
_entity_poly.entity_id
_entity_poly.type
_entity_poly.pdbx_seq_one_letter_code
_entity_poly.pdbx_strand_id
1 'polypeptide(L)'
;MFLILFKRVIGADDFQIELEKPLKFTVANQSLNEFAQKYKTTGKIIKIKYRILDAVNGDTLFNSNITINQEFDNLYSEIKNNASAPKSVVDFIYKIENGEILEKEIFSIEEKDREQKGELEKLEIEKRSILQNIKAQEKESQLREEEFQKTMDALHQEMIDIEQKLALKEKEEKAKEKERLERLSELENKKKKAEEIAEQKREEDKRKKEQHEARLKELEEAANEATYQLELIRRELKKKEAERQAELTELEEKRKEAERQAQLLKVEDSKNEILYKTKKIDLQKKRDVEANIISEVNVSPELPNLEGSATLDKRKLHLENVTSGMIRFAKLIRNHINSNLEAKRERQNIKLQIEKAKIDFIAELQKDKLEQEKMLNKERIKREKEKAALARKEKRFRKEMQQYKFHNKKLSVFKRLIILCLIIIASKYMYDSYSPFTELVNHIWSVIVDSKSKYFN
;
A
#
# COMPACT_ATOMS: atom_id res chain seq x y z
N MET A 1 31.81 -101.00 23.80
CA MET A 1 31.43 -101.30 22.40
C MET A 1 32.47 -100.64 21.53
N PHE A 2 32.80 -101.18 20.36
CA PHE A 2 33.82 -100.58 19.48
C PHE A 2 33.20 -100.09 18.17
N LEU A 3 33.80 -99.04 17.60
CA LEU A 3 33.50 -98.52 16.27
C LEU A 3 34.77 -98.55 15.42
N ILE A 4 34.64 -98.65 14.10
CA ILE A 4 35.75 -98.63 13.17
C ILE A 4 35.62 -97.47 12.18
N LEU A 5 36.71 -96.74 11.94
CA LEU A 5 36.77 -95.59 11.06
C LEU A 5 37.81 -95.84 9.96
N PHE A 6 37.37 -95.87 8.71
CA PHE A 6 38.24 -95.94 7.54
C PHE A 6 38.76 -94.55 7.17
N LYS A 7 40.05 -94.42 6.89
CA LYS A 7 40.67 -93.17 6.43
C LYS A 7 40.98 -93.21 4.94
N ARG A 8 40.73 -92.09 4.27
CA ARG A 8 41.01 -91.92 2.83
C ARG A 8 42.48 -92.21 2.54
N VAL A 9 42.72 -92.92 1.43
CA VAL A 9 44.06 -93.18 0.90
C VAL A 9 44.17 -92.54 -0.49
N ILE A 10 45.34 -91.98 -0.76
CA ILE A 10 45.64 -91.24 -1.99
C ILE A 10 45.68 -92.24 -3.15
N GLY A 11 44.92 -91.97 -4.23
CA GLY A 11 44.83 -92.85 -5.40
C GLY A 11 43.68 -93.87 -5.40
N ALA A 12 42.69 -93.71 -4.50
CA ALA A 12 41.47 -94.52 -4.47
C ALA A 12 40.23 -93.61 -4.53
N ASP A 13 39.96 -93.03 -5.71
CA ASP A 13 38.90 -92.03 -5.87
C ASP A 13 37.49 -92.62 -6.16
N ASP A 14 37.40 -93.89 -6.59
CA ASP A 14 36.12 -94.63 -6.71
C ASP A 14 35.68 -95.29 -5.37
N PHE A 15 36.19 -94.83 -4.22
CA PHE A 15 36.01 -95.47 -2.91
C PHE A 15 34.69 -95.10 -2.23
N GLN A 16 33.60 -95.79 -2.60
CA GLN A 16 32.22 -95.49 -2.18
C GLN A 16 31.83 -95.79 -0.71
N ILE A 17 32.78 -96.08 0.19
CA ILE A 17 32.48 -96.25 1.63
C ILE A 17 32.43 -94.87 2.30
N GLU A 18 31.62 -94.71 3.36
CA GLU A 18 31.62 -93.49 4.19
C GLU A 18 32.94 -93.31 4.95
N LEU A 19 33.93 -92.75 4.26
CA LEU A 19 35.24 -92.43 4.81
C LEU A 19 35.13 -91.39 5.95
N GLU A 20 36.02 -91.52 6.93
CA GLU A 20 36.20 -90.65 8.09
C GLU A 20 35.03 -90.55 9.08
N LYS A 21 33.94 -91.31 8.88
CA LYS A 21 32.92 -91.57 9.90
C LYS A 21 33.26 -92.81 10.74
N PRO A 22 32.95 -92.84 12.05
CA PRO A 22 32.90 -94.07 12.84
C PRO A 22 31.71 -94.94 12.42
N LEU A 23 31.97 -96.19 12.05
CA LEU A 23 30.96 -97.18 11.64
C LEU A 23 30.89 -98.34 12.65
N LYS A 24 29.71 -98.97 12.72
CA LYS A 24 29.49 -100.27 13.38
C LYS A 24 30.30 -101.37 12.69
N PHE A 25 30.76 -102.38 13.42
CA PHE A 25 31.60 -103.44 12.86
C PHE A 25 30.89 -104.25 11.77
N THR A 26 29.58 -104.52 11.95
CA THR A 26 28.76 -105.22 10.96
C THR A 26 28.69 -104.46 9.64
N VAL A 27 28.37 -103.15 9.70
CA VAL A 27 28.24 -102.28 8.52
C VAL A 27 29.58 -102.10 7.83
N ALA A 28 30.64 -101.86 8.60
CA ALA A 28 31.99 -101.69 8.06
C ALA A 28 32.52 -102.93 7.34
N ASN A 29 32.22 -104.13 7.85
CA ASN A 29 32.57 -105.39 7.18
C ASN A 29 31.80 -105.54 5.86
N GLN A 30 30.48 -105.29 5.87
CA GLN A 30 29.64 -105.34 4.66
C GLN A 30 30.15 -104.38 3.57
N SER A 31 30.28 -103.08 3.87
CA SER A 31 30.75 -102.08 2.91
C SER A 31 32.16 -102.36 2.40
N LEU A 32 33.05 -102.88 3.23
CA LEU A 32 34.41 -103.23 2.81
C LEU A 32 34.43 -104.47 1.90
N ASN A 33 33.58 -105.46 2.16
CA ASN A 33 33.52 -106.67 1.33
C ASN A 33 32.87 -106.38 -0.03
N GLU A 34 31.82 -105.55 -0.09
CA GLU A 34 31.26 -105.03 -1.35
C GLU A 34 32.31 -104.26 -2.17
N PHE A 35 33.10 -103.41 -1.51
CA PHE A 35 34.21 -102.72 -2.14
C PHE A 35 35.29 -103.70 -2.65
N ALA A 36 35.70 -104.66 -1.82
CA ALA A 36 36.73 -105.64 -2.17
C ALA A 36 36.31 -106.48 -3.40
N GLN A 37 35.05 -106.93 -3.46
CA GLN A 37 34.52 -107.67 -4.61
C GLN A 37 34.61 -106.87 -5.92
N LYS A 38 34.25 -105.57 -5.89
CA LYS A 38 34.40 -104.67 -7.05
C LYS A 38 35.86 -104.55 -7.53
N TYR A 39 36.84 -104.71 -6.64
CA TYR A 39 38.26 -104.53 -6.96
C TYR A 39 39.04 -105.81 -7.26
N LYS A 40 38.64 -106.98 -6.74
CA LYS A 40 39.29 -108.27 -7.06
C LYS A 40 39.34 -108.56 -8.57
N THR A 41 38.32 -108.13 -9.31
CA THR A 41 38.24 -108.22 -10.78
C THR A 41 39.27 -107.36 -11.52
N THR A 42 39.79 -106.30 -10.89
CA THR A 42 40.74 -105.35 -11.50
C THR A 42 42.21 -105.76 -11.34
N GLY A 43 42.50 -106.75 -10.48
CA GLY A 43 43.87 -107.23 -10.19
C GLY A 43 44.77 -106.23 -9.44
N LYS A 44 44.29 -105.04 -9.07
CA LYS A 44 45.07 -104.02 -8.37
C LYS A 44 45.11 -104.26 -6.86
N ILE A 45 46.27 -104.10 -6.25
CA ILE A 45 46.44 -104.16 -4.78
C ILE A 45 46.16 -102.77 -4.20
N ILE A 46 45.28 -102.68 -3.20
CA ILE A 46 44.94 -101.43 -2.50
C ILE A 46 45.23 -101.57 -1.01
N LYS A 47 45.74 -100.50 -0.39
CA LYS A 47 45.95 -100.42 1.06
C LYS A 47 45.03 -99.36 1.67
N ILE A 48 44.34 -99.69 2.75
CA ILE A 48 43.35 -98.81 3.42
C ILE A 48 43.74 -98.65 4.88
N LYS A 49 43.79 -97.41 5.36
CA LYS A 49 44.04 -97.11 6.79
C LYS A 49 42.73 -97.24 7.57
N TYR A 50 42.78 -97.90 8.73
CA TYR A 50 41.64 -97.95 9.65
C TYR A 50 42.05 -97.67 11.09
N ARG A 51 41.08 -97.18 11.86
CA ARG A 51 41.16 -96.97 13.31
C ARG A 51 40.02 -97.71 14.00
N ILE A 52 40.28 -98.25 15.18
CA ILE A 52 39.24 -98.79 16.06
C ILE A 52 39.15 -97.87 17.28
N LEU A 53 37.94 -97.45 17.60
CA LEU A 53 37.61 -96.49 18.66
C LEU A 53 36.77 -97.18 19.75
N ASP A 54 36.90 -96.76 21.00
CA ASP A 54 35.88 -97.07 22.01
C ASP A 54 34.64 -96.20 21.76
N ALA A 55 33.45 -96.82 21.74
CA ALA A 55 32.19 -96.13 21.54
C ALA A 55 31.74 -95.29 22.75
N VAL A 56 32.33 -95.51 23.94
CA VAL A 56 32.00 -94.75 25.16
C VAL A 56 32.85 -93.47 25.26
N ASN A 57 34.15 -93.58 24.98
CA ASN A 57 35.10 -92.47 25.18
C ASN A 57 35.53 -91.78 23.87
N GLY A 58 35.40 -92.43 22.71
CA GLY A 58 35.99 -91.97 21.44
C GLY A 58 37.49 -92.27 21.28
N ASP A 59 38.16 -92.78 22.32
CA ASP A 59 39.60 -93.08 22.34
C ASP A 59 40.00 -94.07 21.23
N THR A 60 41.14 -93.83 20.58
CA THR A 60 41.67 -94.71 19.53
C THR A 60 42.45 -95.88 20.14
N LEU A 61 41.81 -97.06 20.16
CA LEU A 61 42.36 -98.30 20.72
C LEU A 61 43.33 -99.03 19.78
N PHE A 62 43.13 -98.91 18.46
CA PHE A 62 43.98 -99.58 17.46
C PHE A 62 44.07 -98.78 16.15
N ASN A 63 45.21 -98.89 15.46
CA ASN A 63 45.45 -98.30 14.15
C ASN A 63 46.18 -99.35 13.29
N SER A 64 45.70 -99.62 12.07
CA SER A 64 46.38 -100.56 11.16
C SER A 64 46.05 -100.24 9.69
N ASN A 65 46.64 -101.01 8.77
CA ASN A 65 46.37 -100.95 7.34
C ASN A 65 45.82 -102.31 6.88
N ILE A 66 44.70 -102.31 6.14
CA ILE A 66 44.19 -103.46 5.41
C ILE A 66 44.88 -103.51 4.04
N THR A 67 45.23 -104.69 3.55
CA THR A 67 45.68 -104.85 2.15
C THR A 67 44.68 -105.70 1.35
N ILE A 68 43.89 -105.05 0.49
CA ILE A 68 43.00 -105.75 -0.44
C ILE A 68 43.80 -106.22 -1.66
N ASN A 69 43.85 -107.53 -1.83
CA ASN A 69 44.33 -108.24 -3.02
C ASN A 69 43.25 -109.27 -3.47
N GLN A 70 43.60 -110.19 -4.37
CA GLN A 70 42.67 -111.26 -4.79
C GLN A 70 42.33 -112.26 -3.67
N GLU A 71 43.20 -112.38 -2.67
CA GLU A 71 43.08 -113.33 -1.53
C GLU A 71 42.38 -112.72 -0.32
N PHE A 72 42.05 -111.42 -0.32
CA PHE A 72 41.37 -110.76 0.81
C PHE A 72 40.00 -111.39 1.10
N ASP A 73 39.83 -112.02 2.26
CA ASP A 73 38.56 -112.63 2.66
C ASP A 73 37.53 -111.58 3.11
N ASN A 74 37.76 -110.97 4.29
CA ASN A 74 36.87 -110.01 4.90
C ASN A 74 37.57 -109.20 6.03
N LEU A 75 36.90 -108.17 6.53
CA LEU A 75 37.41 -107.29 7.60
C LEU A 75 37.74 -108.04 8.90
N TYR A 76 36.94 -109.03 9.28
CA TYR A 76 37.10 -109.76 10.54
C TYR A 76 38.32 -110.66 10.50
N SER A 77 38.55 -111.39 9.40
CA SER A 77 39.77 -112.17 9.18
C SER A 77 41.02 -111.31 9.25
N GLU A 78 41.04 -110.15 8.58
CA GLU A 78 42.18 -109.22 8.58
C GLU A 78 42.52 -108.69 9.99
N ILE A 79 41.50 -108.40 10.82
CA ILE A 79 41.73 -107.95 12.21
C ILE A 79 42.16 -109.12 13.11
N LYS A 80 41.55 -110.31 12.99
CA LYS A 80 41.87 -111.50 13.79
C LYS A 80 43.28 -112.04 13.52
N ASN A 81 43.70 -112.03 12.26
CA ASN A 81 45.03 -112.49 11.84
C ASN A 81 46.14 -111.47 12.20
N ASN A 82 45.79 -110.24 12.58
CA ASN A 82 46.74 -109.22 12.97
C ASN A 82 47.19 -109.41 14.43
N ALA A 83 48.40 -109.94 14.64
CA ALA A 83 48.96 -110.20 15.97
C ALA A 83 49.14 -108.97 16.87
N SER A 84 48.94 -107.74 16.37
CA SER A 84 48.92 -106.50 17.16
C SER A 84 47.52 -106.02 17.56
N ALA A 85 46.45 -106.69 17.12
CA ALA A 85 45.09 -106.32 17.48
C ALA A 85 44.80 -106.58 18.98
N PRO A 86 44.14 -105.65 19.70
CA PRO A 86 43.79 -105.87 21.11
C PRO A 86 42.83 -107.06 21.28
N LYS A 87 43.12 -107.95 22.24
CA LYS A 87 42.30 -109.15 22.50
C LYS A 87 40.82 -108.81 22.72
N SER A 88 40.52 -107.76 23.47
CA SER A 88 39.15 -107.27 23.70
C SER A 88 38.38 -106.94 22.41
N VAL A 89 39.08 -106.44 21.38
CA VAL A 89 38.51 -106.16 20.05
C VAL A 89 38.30 -107.47 19.28
N VAL A 90 39.28 -108.38 19.32
CA VAL A 90 39.18 -109.72 18.69
C VAL A 90 38.00 -110.51 19.28
N ASP A 91 37.88 -110.55 20.61
CA ASP A 91 36.78 -111.19 21.33
C ASP A 91 35.41 -110.57 20.97
N PHE A 92 35.35 -109.24 20.79
CA PHE A 92 34.13 -108.53 20.37
C PHE A 92 33.73 -108.89 18.93
N ILE A 93 34.69 -109.06 18.01
CA ILE A 93 34.43 -109.49 16.64
C ILE A 93 33.90 -110.94 16.62
N TYR A 94 34.48 -111.87 17.39
CA TYR A 94 33.94 -113.23 17.52
C TYR A 94 32.48 -113.22 18.02
N LYS A 95 32.15 -112.37 18.99
CA LYS A 95 30.78 -112.25 19.52
C LYS A 95 29.79 -111.62 18.55
N ILE A 96 30.22 -110.71 17.68
CA ILE A 96 29.38 -110.20 16.59
C ILE A 96 29.17 -111.28 15.53
N GLU A 97 30.21 -112.01 15.13
CA GLU A 97 30.14 -113.05 14.10
C GLU A 97 29.29 -114.25 14.53
N ASN A 98 29.35 -114.63 15.81
CA ASN A 98 28.46 -115.63 16.43
C ASN A 98 27.01 -115.13 16.64
N GLY A 99 26.73 -113.84 16.43
CA GLY A 99 25.41 -113.23 16.70
C GLY A 99 25.09 -113.00 18.18
N GLU A 100 26.05 -113.13 19.09
CA GLU A 100 25.88 -112.93 20.54
C GLU A 100 25.66 -111.45 20.92
N ILE A 101 26.10 -110.51 20.07
CA ILE A 101 25.97 -109.05 20.29
C ILE A 101 25.27 -108.41 19.10
N LEU A 102 24.10 -107.80 19.36
CA LEU A 102 23.42 -106.91 18.41
C LEU A 102 23.84 -105.45 18.65
N GLU A 103 24.49 -104.83 17.66
CA GLU A 103 24.92 -103.43 17.67
C GLU A 103 23.70 -102.46 17.56
N LYS A 104 22.96 -102.26 18.67
CA LYS A 104 21.84 -101.32 18.74
C LYS A 104 22.28 -99.86 18.53
N GLU A 105 21.32 -99.00 18.20
CA GLU A 105 21.54 -97.56 18.06
C GLU A 105 21.41 -96.85 19.42
N ILE A 106 22.24 -95.82 19.64
CA ILE A 106 22.30 -95.04 20.88
C ILE A 106 22.55 -93.58 20.51
N PHE A 107 21.48 -92.78 20.39
CA PHE A 107 21.54 -91.31 20.43
C PHE A 107 20.19 -90.72 20.89
N SER A 108 20.23 -89.57 21.55
CA SER A 108 19.13 -89.00 22.33
C SER A 108 17.90 -88.58 21.51
N ILE A 109 16.71 -88.93 21.99
CA ILE A 109 15.43 -88.38 21.51
C ILE A 109 14.93 -87.27 22.46
N GLU A 110 15.01 -87.49 23.78
CA GLU A 110 14.35 -86.64 24.79
C GLU A 110 14.91 -85.22 24.93
N GLU A 111 16.20 -85.01 24.63
CA GLU A 111 16.85 -83.69 24.67
C GLU A 111 16.35 -82.81 23.51
N LYS A 112 16.19 -83.41 22.32
CA LYS A 112 15.76 -82.73 21.08
C LYS A 112 14.34 -82.18 21.18
N ASP A 113 13.45 -82.94 21.81
CA ASP A 113 12.07 -82.54 22.11
C ASP A 113 11.98 -81.36 23.10
N ARG A 114 12.97 -81.17 23.98
CA ARG A 114 13.03 -80.02 24.88
C ARG A 114 13.53 -78.77 24.17
N GLU A 115 14.57 -78.88 23.35
CA GLU A 115 15.09 -77.74 22.57
C GLU A 115 14.03 -77.20 21.62
N GLN A 116 13.34 -78.06 20.87
CA GLN A 116 12.29 -77.65 19.92
C GLN A 116 11.11 -76.94 20.61
N LYS A 117 10.72 -77.33 21.83
CA LYS A 117 9.71 -76.61 22.61
C LYS A 117 10.21 -75.23 23.06
N GLY A 118 11.47 -75.13 23.48
CA GLY A 118 12.10 -73.85 23.82
C GLY A 118 12.28 -72.91 22.62
N GLU A 119 12.39 -73.42 21.39
CA GLU A 119 12.34 -72.62 20.17
C GLU A 119 10.91 -72.19 19.82
N LEU A 120 9.93 -73.08 19.96
CA LEU A 120 8.52 -72.78 19.71
C LEU A 120 8.02 -71.62 20.58
N GLU A 121 8.33 -71.63 21.89
CA GLU A 121 7.93 -70.56 22.81
C GLU A 121 8.58 -69.20 22.45
N LYS A 122 9.86 -69.19 22.04
CA LYS A 122 10.52 -67.97 21.54
C LYS A 122 9.82 -67.42 20.31
N LEU A 123 9.53 -68.28 19.33
CA LEU A 123 8.83 -67.91 18.08
C LEU A 123 7.41 -67.41 18.35
N GLU A 124 6.70 -67.96 19.34
CA GLU A 124 5.40 -67.44 19.77
C GLU A 124 5.51 -66.03 20.39
N ILE A 125 6.50 -65.80 21.26
CA ILE A 125 6.73 -64.48 21.88
C ILE A 125 7.12 -63.45 20.82
N GLU A 126 8.02 -63.81 19.90
CA GLU A 126 8.45 -62.96 18.79
C GLU A 126 7.27 -62.63 17.85
N LYS A 127 6.48 -63.63 17.46
CA LYS A 127 5.24 -63.43 16.67
C LYS A 127 4.26 -62.49 17.36
N ARG A 128 4.06 -62.61 18.67
CA ARG A 128 3.20 -61.69 19.45
C ARG A 128 3.77 -60.27 19.47
N SER A 129 5.09 -60.11 19.61
CA SER A 129 5.77 -58.81 19.55
C SER A 129 5.63 -58.15 18.17
N ILE A 130 5.90 -58.89 17.09
CA ILE A 130 5.74 -58.41 15.70
C ILE A 130 4.29 -57.97 15.44
N LEU A 131 3.29 -58.74 15.88
CA LEU A 131 1.87 -58.38 15.75
C LEU A 131 1.46 -57.15 16.58
N GLN A 132 2.14 -56.85 17.69
CA GLN A 132 1.95 -55.61 18.43
C GLN A 132 2.60 -54.42 17.72
N ASN A 133 3.82 -54.60 17.18
CA ASN A 133 4.53 -53.56 16.45
C ASN A 133 3.81 -53.15 15.16
N ILE A 134 3.26 -54.10 14.41
CA ILE A 134 2.42 -53.82 13.22
C ILE A 134 1.20 -52.98 13.63
N LYS A 135 0.46 -53.37 14.67
CA LYS A 135 -0.71 -52.62 15.17
C LYS A 135 -0.38 -51.24 15.72
N ALA A 136 0.86 -51.02 16.18
CA ALA A 136 1.34 -49.70 16.56
C ALA A 136 1.63 -48.84 15.32
N GLN A 137 2.31 -49.40 14.31
CA GLN A 137 2.61 -48.73 13.04
C GLN A 137 1.35 -48.40 12.23
N GLU A 138 0.35 -49.28 12.20
CA GLU A 138 -0.96 -49.04 11.57
C GLU A 138 -1.64 -47.79 12.16
N LYS A 139 -1.71 -47.71 13.50
CA LYS A 139 -2.28 -46.55 14.21
C LYS A 139 -1.48 -45.27 13.99
N GLU A 140 -0.15 -45.36 14.00
CA GLU A 140 0.72 -44.22 13.74
C GLU A 140 0.58 -43.75 12.28
N SER A 141 0.37 -44.66 11.33
CA SER A 141 0.06 -44.33 9.93
C SER A 141 -1.29 -43.63 9.80
N GLN A 142 -2.34 -44.16 10.43
CA GLN A 142 -3.67 -43.54 10.45
C GLN A 142 -3.64 -42.13 11.07
N LEU A 143 -2.90 -41.93 12.16
CA LEU A 143 -2.73 -40.61 12.77
C LEU A 143 -1.99 -39.63 11.84
N ARG A 144 -0.92 -40.07 11.16
CA ARG A 144 -0.21 -39.24 10.17
C ARG A 144 -1.09 -38.90 8.96
N GLU A 145 -1.95 -39.82 8.53
CA GLU A 145 -2.87 -39.61 7.40
C GLU A 145 -4.03 -38.67 7.79
N GLU A 146 -4.56 -38.81 9.01
CA GLU A 146 -5.48 -37.83 9.61
C GLU A 146 -4.86 -36.44 9.76
N GLU A 147 -3.62 -36.33 10.24
CA GLU A 147 -2.89 -35.06 10.34
C GLU A 147 -2.66 -34.44 8.96
N PHE A 148 -2.23 -35.25 7.99
CA PHE A 148 -2.04 -34.83 6.61
C PHE A 148 -3.35 -34.28 6.00
N GLN A 149 -4.46 -35.01 6.14
CA GLN A 149 -5.77 -34.55 5.66
C GLN A 149 -6.17 -33.22 6.32
N LYS A 150 -6.02 -33.10 7.64
CA LYS A 150 -6.30 -31.85 8.38
C LYS A 150 -5.42 -30.68 7.89
N THR A 151 -4.15 -30.93 7.52
CA THR A 151 -3.31 -29.87 6.92
C THR A 151 -3.74 -29.51 5.50
N MET A 152 -4.19 -30.46 4.68
CA MET A 152 -4.69 -30.20 3.34
C MET A 152 -6.02 -29.45 3.35
N ASP A 153 -6.95 -29.83 4.24
CA ASP A 153 -8.22 -29.12 4.44
C ASP A 153 -7.98 -27.67 4.89
N ALA A 154 -7.02 -27.46 5.81
CA ALA A 154 -6.63 -26.12 6.27
C ALA A 154 -5.98 -25.28 5.16
N LEU A 155 -5.06 -25.86 4.37
CA LEU A 155 -4.45 -25.18 3.22
C LEU A 155 -5.49 -24.82 2.15
N HIS A 156 -6.45 -25.71 1.88
CA HIS A 156 -7.53 -25.45 0.94
C HIS A 156 -8.45 -24.32 1.43
N GLN A 157 -8.76 -24.27 2.73
CA GLN A 157 -9.46 -23.14 3.33
C GLN A 157 -8.65 -21.84 3.20
N GLU A 158 -7.35 -21.84 3.51
CA GLU A 158 -6.49 -20.65 3.34
C GLU A 158 -6.44 -20.15 1.87
N MET A 159 -6.41 -21.06 0.88
CA MET A 159 -6.49 -20.70 -0.54
C MET A 159 -7.81 -19.99 -0.87
N ILE A 160 -8.96 -20.58 -0.49
CA ILE A 160 -10.29 -19.96 -0.69
C ILE A 160 -10.35 -18.59 0.00
N ASP A 161 -9.82 -18.48 1.21
CA ASP A 161 -9.79 -17.25 2.00
C ASP A 161 -8.88 -16.18 1.36
N ILE A 162 -7.85 -16.57 0.61
CA ILE A 162 -6.98 -15.68 -0.18
C ILE A 162 -7.70 -15.23 -1.47
N GLU A 163 -8.31 -16.15 -2.22
CA GLU A 163 -9.07 -15.85 -3.44
C GLU A 163 -10.21 -14.87 -3.17
N GLN A 164 -10.99 -15.07 -2.10
CA GLN A 164 -12.03 -14.12 -1.70
C GLN A 164 -11.47 -12.73 -1.37
N LYS A 165 -10.32 -12.64 -0.68
CA LYS A 165 -9.65 -11.37 -0.37
C LYS A 165 -9.11 -10.67 -1.62
N LEU A 166 -8.67 -11.41 -2.64
CA LEU A 166 -8.26 -10.85 -3.93
C LEU A 166 -9.47 -10.35 -4.72
N ALA A 167 -10.53 -11.14 -4.83
CA ALA A 167 -11.77 -10.76 -5.52
C ALA A 167 -12.47 -9.53 -4.88
N LEU A 168 -12.33 -9.34 -3.56
CA LEU A 168 -12.79 -8.13 -2.87
C LEU A 168 -11.90 -6.91 -3.18
N LYS A 169 -10.56 -7.07 -3.18
CA LYS A 169 -9.63 -5.99 -3.55
C LYS A 169 -9.84 -5.51 -4.98
N GLU A 170 -10.02 -6.41 -5.94
CA GLU A 170 -10.34 -6.04 -7.32
C GLU A 170 -11.61 -5.20 -7.43
N LYS A 171 -12.66 -5.55 -6.68
CA LYS A 171 -13.92 -4.79 -6.64
C LYS A 171 -13.70 -3.40 -6.03
N GLU A 172 -12.89 -3.29 -4.98
CA GLU A 172 -12.51 -1.98 -4.42
C GLU A 172 -11.68 -1.14 -5.42
N GLU A 173 -10.74 -1.73 -6.15
CA GLU A 173 -9.90 -0.99 -7.11
C GLU A 173 -10.71 -0.54 -8.32
N LYS A 174 -11.58 -1.40 -8.86
CA LYS A 174 -12.55 -1.05 -9.93
C LYS A 174 -13.53 0.03 -9.48
N ALA A 175 -13.87 0.12 -8.18
CA ALA A 175 -14.67 1.22 -7.63
C ALA A 175 -13.86 2.53 -7.52
N LYS A 176 -12.62 2.47 -7.01
CA LYS A 176 -11.70 3.63 -6.92
C LYS A 176 -11.32 4.18 -8.29
N GLU A 177 -11.26 3.32 -9.32
CA GLU A 177 -11.03 3.71 -10.71
C GLU A 177 -12.23 4.47 -11.29
N LYS A 178 -13.47 3.98 -11.07
CA LYS A 178 -14.69 4.72 -11.43
C LYS A 178 -14.75 6.08 -10.75
N GLU A 179 -14.48 6.14 -9.45
CA GLU A 179 -14.44 7.42 -8.71
C GLU A 179 -13.40 8.40 -9.29
N ARG A 180 -12.24 7.91 -9.75
CA ARG A 180 -11.24 8.75 -10.45
C ARG A 180 -11.76 9.26 -11.80
N LEU A 181 -12.43 8.41 -12.59
CA LEU A 181 -13.02 8.80 -13.87
C LEU A 181 -14.17 9.81 -13.71
N GLU A 182 -15.03 9.63 -12.71
CA GLU A 182 -16.09 10.58 -12.36
C GLU A 182 -15.51 11.94 -11.94
N ARG A 183 -14.49 11.95 -11.06
CA ARG A 183 -13.76 13.18 -10.67
C ARG A 183 -13.07 13.86 -11.84
N LEU A 184 -12.51 13.10 -12.80
CA LEU A 184 -11.93 13.66 -14.03
C LEU A 184 -13.01 14.29 -14.93
N SER A 185 -14.13 13.60 -15.15
CA SER A 185 -15.29 14.13 -15.88
C SER A 185 -15.84 15.42 -15.22
N GLU A 186 -15.93 15.46 -13.89
CA GLU A 186 -16.28 16.69 -13.17
C GLU A 186 -15.30 17.84 -13.43
N LEU A 187 -13.99 17.56 -13.44
CA LEU A 187 -12.96 18.57 -13.68
C LEU A 187 -12.97 19.07 -15.14
N GLU A 188 -13.18 18.19 -16.12
CA GLU A 188 -13.37 18.59 -17.52
C GLU A 188 -14.63 19.43 -17.71
N ASN A 189 -15.75 19.07 -17.07
CA ASN A 189 -16.98 19.86 -17.14
C ASN A 189 -16.85 21.21 -16.41
N LYS A 190 -16.09 21.28 -15.32
CA LYS A 190 -15.74 22.56 -14.65
C LYS A 190 -14.81 23.41 -15.53
N LYS A 191 -13.86 22.80 -16.24
CA LYS A 191 -12.98 23.47 -17.20
C LYS A 191 -13.80 24.07 -18.36
N LYS A 192 -14.64 23.28 -19.04
CA LYS A 192 -15.49 23.75 -20.16
C LYS A 192 -16.36 24.95 -19.75
N LYS A 193 -17.03 24.87 -18.58
CA LYS A 193 -17.82 25.99 -18.05
C LYS A 193 -16.98 27.23 -17.75
N ALA A 194 -15.74 27.08 -17.29
CA ALA A 194 -14.83 28.20 -17.09
C ALA A 194 -14.35 28.82 -18.42
N GLU A 195 -14.17 28.00 -19.46
CA GLU A 195 -13.85 28.44 -20.82
C GLU A 195 -15.04 29.19 -21.46
N GLU A 196 -16.26 28.65 -21.36
CA GLU A 196 -17.52 29.30 -21.78
C GLU A 196 -17.71 30.68 -21.11
N ILE A 197 -17.52 30.77 -19.78
CA ILE A 197 -17.63 32.04 -19.03
C ILE A 197 -16.53 33.03 -19.42
N ALA A 198 -15.32 32.54 -19.74
CA ALA A 198 -14.23 33.39 -20.21
C ALA A 198 -14.48 33.92 -21.63
N GLU A 199 -15.08 33.11 -22.50
CA GLU A 199 -15.47 33.50 -23.86
C GLU A 199 -16.62 34.51 -23.86
N GLN A 200 -17.67 34.28 -23.09
CA GLN A 200 -18.77 35.25 -22.89
C GLN A 200 -18.26 36.61 -22.41
N LYS A 201 -17.29 36.65 -21.48
CA LYS A 201 -16.67 37.90 -21.03
C LYS A 201 -15.85 38.59 -22.11
N ARG A 202 -15.13 37.83 -22.95
CA ARG A 202 -14.40 38.39 -24.10
C ARG A 202 -15.36 38.99 -25.13
N GLU A 203 -16.50 38.35 -25.39
CA GLU A 203 -17.55 38.92 -26.24
C GLU A 203 -18.17 40.18 -25.65
N GLU A 204 -18.53 40.17 -24.36
CA GLU A 204 -19.04 41.35 -23.67
C GLU A 204 -18.06 42.53 -23.76
N ASP A 205 -16.78 42.30 -23.48
CA ASP A 205 -15.77 43.36 -23.48
C ASP A 205 -15.44 43.84 -24.90
N LYS A 206 -15.58 42.98 -25.92
CA LYS A 206 -15.55 43.40 -27.34
C LYS A 206 -16.74 44.28 -27.68
N ARG A 207 -17.97 43.89 -27.32
CA ARG A 207 -19.19 44.68 -27.55
C ARG A 207 -19.15 46.02 -26.82
N LYS A 208 -18.62 46.07 -25.59
CA LYS A 208 -18.41 47.32 -24.84
C LYS A 208 -17.43 48.25 -25.56
N LYS A 209 -16.30 47.72 -26.07
CA LYS A 209 -15.35 48.50 -26.89
C LYS A 209 -16.00 49.05 -28.15
N GLU A 210 -16.69 48.21 -28.92
CA GLU A 210 -17.40 48.63 -30.14
C GLU A 210 -18.44 49.74 -29.85
N GLN A 211 -19.18 49.64 -28.74
CA GLN A 211 -20.10 50.68 -28.28
C GLN A 211 -19.40 51.97 -27.84
N HIS A 212 -18.24 51.88 -27.18
CA HIS A 212 -17.45 53.05 -26.79
C HIS A 212 -16.79 53.72 -28.00
N GLU A 213 -16.27 52.96 -28.95
CA GLU A 213 -15.67 53.44 -30.20
C GLU A 213 -16.72 54.13 -31.09
N ALA A 214 -17.91 53.53 -31.25
CA ALA A 214 -19.03 54.15 -31.96
C ALA A 214 -19.45 55.47 -31.30
N ARG A 215 -19.61 55.49 -29.96
CA ARG A 215 -20.01 56.69 -29.23
C ARG A 215 -18.93 57.78 -29.21
N LEU A 216 -17.64 57.41 -29.25
CA LEU A 216 -16.56 58.39 -29.43
C LEU A 216 -16.66 59.05 -30.81
N LYS A 217 -16.90 58.26 -31.87
CA LYS A 217 -17.09 58.78 -33.23
C LYS A 217 -18.31 59.70 -33.35
N GLU A 218 -19.44 59.35 -32.73
CA GLU A 218 -20.63 60.23 -32.63
C GLU A 218 -20.31 61.56 -31.93
N LEU A 219 -19.51 61.53 -30.85
CA LEU A 219 -19.11 62.73 -30.10
C LEU A 219 -18.09 63.58 -30.86
N GLU A 220 -17.17 62.96 -31.62
CA GLU A 220 -16.24 63.67 -32.51
C GLU A 220 -16.99 64.35 -33.67
N GLU A 221 -17.94 63.65 -34.29
CA GLU A 221 -18.79 64.22 -35.35
C GLU A 221 -19.62 65.40 -34.82
N ALA A 222 -20.30 65.25 -33.67
CA ALA A 222 -21.04 66.34 -33.03
C ALA A 222 -20.15 67.51 -32.59
N ALA A 223 -18.90 67.27 -32.15
CA ALA A 223 -17.94 68.31 -31.81
C ALA A 223 -17.43 69.07 -33.06
N ASN A 224 -17.23 68.37 -34.17
CA ASN A 224 -16.86 68.98 -35.45
C ASN A 224 -18.01 69.82 -36.02
N GLU A 225 -19.26 69.36 -35.93
CA GLU A 225 -20.44 70.17 -36.26
C GLU A 225 -20.55 71.41 -35.37
N ALA A 226 -20.41 71.26 -34.05
CA ALA A 226 -20.49 72.38 -33.11
C ALA A 226 -19.39 73.43 -33.33
N THR A 227 -18.15 73.02 -33.63
CA THR A 227 -17.07 73.97 -33.95
C THR A 227 -17.29 74.67 -35.29
N TYR A 228 -17.81 73.98 -36.31
CA TYR A 228 -18.21 74.59 -37.57
C TYR A 228 -19.33 75.63 -37.39
N GLN A 229 -20.38 75.32 -36.61
CA GLN A 229 -21.46 76.27 -36.30
C GLN A 229 -20.93 77.49 -35.53
N LEU A 230 -20.03 77.30 -34.57
CA LEU A 230 -19.38 78.40 -33.85
C LEU A 230 -18.50 79.27 -34.77
N GLU A 231 -17.83 78.68 -35.76
CA GLU A 231 -17.13 79.45 -36.80
C GLU A 231 -18.10 80.25 -37.68
N LEU A 232 -19.22 79.67 -38.09
CA LEU A 232 -20.22 80.36 -38.91
C LEU A 232 -20.80 81.57 -38.16
N ILE A 233 -21.19 81.39 -36.89
CA ILE A 233 -21.65 82.47 -36.01
C ILE A 233 -20.55 83.54 -35.83
N ARG A 234 -19.28 83.15 -35.64
CA ARG A 234 -18.15 84.11 -35.55
C ARG A 234 -17.95 84.91 -36.85
N ARG A 235 -18.15 84.28 -38.02
CA ARG A 235 -18.08 84.96 -39.32
C ARG A 235 -19.24 85.95 -39.50
N GLU A 236 -20.45 85.59 -39.08
CA GLU A 236 -21.60 86.51 -39.08
C GLU A 236 -21.44 87.68 -38.12
N LEU A 237 -20.94 87.45 -36.91
CA LEU A 237 -20.68 88.52 -35.94
C LEU A 237 -19.64 89.49 -36.48
N LYS A 238 -18.54 89.00 -37.06
CA LYS A 238 -17.53 89.86 -37.71
C LYS A 238 -18.09 90.68 -38.88
N LYS A 239 -19.03 90.15 -39.66
CA LYS A 239 -19.74 90.92 -40.69
C LYS A 239 -20.57 92.04 -40.05
N LYS A 240 -21.42 91.72 -39.06
CA LYS A 240 -22.26 92.68 -38.33
C LYS A 240 -21.44 93.74 -37.57
N GLU A 241 -20.23 93.41 -37.12
CA GLU A 241 -19.27 94.36 -36.54
C GLU A 241 -18.68 95.30 -37.60
N ALA A 242 -18.30 94.79 -38.77
CA ALA A 242 -17.81 95.60 -39.89
C ALA A 242 -18.92 96.49 -40.50
N GLU A 243 -20.15 95.97 -40.62
CA GLU A 243 -21.34 96.71 -41.05
C GLU A 243 -21.60 97.91 -40.10
N ARG A 244 -21.62 97.67 -38.78
CA ARG A 244 -21.75 98.75 -37.78
C ARG A 244 -20.59 99.75 -37.80
N GLN A 245 -19.36 99.30 -38.07
CA GLN A 245 -18.22 100.21 -38.22
C GLN A 245 -18.38 101.11 -39.45
N ALA A 246 -18.86 100.56 -40.57
CA ALA A 246 -19.19 101.34 -41.77
C ALA A 246 -20.31 102.35 -41.50
N GLU A 247 -21.42 101.93 -40.87
CA GLU A 247 -22.52 102.81 -40.45
C GLU A 247 -22.03 103.96 -39.55
N LEU A 248 -21.15 103.67 -38.58
CA LEU A 248 -20.56 104.69 -37.70
C LEU A 248 -19.66 105.66 -38.48
N THR A 249 -18.84 105.18 -39.42
CA THR A 249 -18.04 106.07 -40.27
C THR A 249 -18.91 106.95 -41.19
N GLU A 250 -19.97 106.41 -41.79
CA GLU A 250 -20.92 107.20 -42.57
C GLU A 250 -21.63 108.27 -41.72
N LEU A 251 -22.02 107.94 -40.49
CA LEU A 251 -22.65 108.90 -39.57
C LEU A 251 -21.66 109.97 -39.10
N GLU A 252 -20.39 109.62 -38.89
CA GLU A 252 -19.32 110.59 -38.64
C GLU A 252 -19.06 111.50 -39.84
N GLU A 253 -19.08 110.99 -41.07
CA GLU A 253 -18.90 111.79 -42.28
C GLU A 253 -20.09 112.73 -42.50
N LYS A 254 -21.33 112.23 -42.43
CA LYS A 254 -22.55 113.05 -42.48
C LYS A 254 -22.56 114.12 -41.39
N ARG A 255 -22.06 113.81 -40.19
CA ARG A 255 -21.85 114.80 -39.12
C ARG A 255 -20.79 115.83 -39.49
N LYS A 256 -19.63 115.43 -40.00
CA LYS A 256 -18.56 116.35 -40.44
C LYS A 256 -19.03 117.25 -41.59
N GLU A 257 -19.88 116.74 -42.48
CA GLU A 257 -20.52 117.53 -43.53
C GLU A 257 -21.55 118.52 -42.98
N ALA A 258 -22.42 118.10 -42.05
CA ALA A 258 -23.33 119.01 -41.37
C ALA A 258 -22.57 120.10 -40.57
N GLU A 259 -21.46 119.76 -39.93
CA GLU A 259 -20.58 120.72 -39.25
C GLU A 259 -19.90 121.69 -40.24
N ARG A 260 -19.46 121.22 -41.42
CA ARG A 260 -18.97 122.08 -42.52
C ARG A 260 -20.07 123.01 -43.03
N GLN A 261 -21.29 122.51 -43.28
CA GLN A 261 -22.42 123.32 -43.72
C GLN A 261 -22.83 124.37 -42.67
N ALA A 262 -22.83 124.00 -41.38
CA ALA A 262 -23.07 124.94 -40.29
C ALA A 262 -21.94 125.98 -40.13
N GLN A 263 -20.69 125.64 -40.47
CA GLN A 263 -19.59 126.61 -40.53
C GLN A 263 -19.74 127.55 -41.73
N LEU A 264 -20.12 127.04 -42.91
CA LEU A 264 -20.40 127.87 -44.09
C LEU A 264 -21.57 128.83 -43.82
N LEU A 265 -22.68 128.35 -43.25
CA LEU A 265 -23.79 129.20 -42.80
C LEU A 265 -23.33 130.27 -41.83
N LYS A 266 -22.52 129.94 -40.80
CA LYS A 266 -21.95 130.96 -39.89
C LYS A 266 -21.06 131.98 -40.61
N VAL A 267 -20.34 131.59 -41.65
CA VAL A 267 -19.52 132.51 -42.46
C VAL A 267 -20.40 133.39 -43.35
N GLU A 268 -21.48 132.85 -43.92
CA GLU A 268 -22.46 133.63 -44.69
C GLU A 268 -23.26 134.58 -43.80
N ASP A 269 -23.71 134.15 -42.62
CA ASP A 269 -24.31 134.99 -41.59
C ASP A 269 -23.34 136.09 -41.16
N SER A 270 -22.06 135.77 -40.89
CA SER A 270 -21.05 136.78 -40.54
C SER A 270 -20.83 137.78 -41.69
N LYS A 271 -20.80 137.31 -42.94
CA LYS A 271 -20.68 138.16 -44.14
C LYS A 271 -21.92 139.05 -44.33
N ASN A 272 -23.11 138.51 -44.09
CA ASN A 272 -24.38 139.25 -44.14
C ASN A 272 -24.48 140.27 -43.00
N GLU A 273 -23.99 139.94 -41.81
CA GLU A 273 -23.91 140.85 -40.67
C GLU A 273 -22.86 141.95 -40.91
N ILE A 274 -21.71 141.64 -41.54
CA ILE A 274 -20.74 142.64 -41.99
C ILE A 274 -21.36 143.56 -43.07
N LEU A 275 -22.08 143.00 -44.06
CA LEU A 275 -22.81 143.78 -45.07
C LEU A 275 -23.91 144.67 -44.45
N TYR A 276 -24.56 144.20 -43.38
CA TYR A 276 -25.54 144.96 -42.62
C TYR A 276 -24.88 146.04 -41.75
N LYS A 277 -23.70 145.77 -41.17
CA LYS A 277 -22.87 146.73 -40.42
C LYS A 277 -22.30 147.82 -41.34
N THR A 278 -21.81 147.49 -42.54
CA THR A 278 -21.39 148.50 -43.52
C THR A 278 -22.57 149.33 -44.00
N LYS A 279 -23.72 148.72 -44.33
CA LYS A 279 -24.96 149.46 -44.63
C LYS A 279 -25.39 150.37 -43.47
N LYS A 280 -25.25 149.94 -42.21
CA LYS A 280 -25.49 150.80 -41.04
C LYS A 280 -24.50 151.95 -40.94
N ILE A 281 -23.21 151.73 -41.21
CA ILE A 281 -22.18 152.78 -41.23
C ILE A 281 -22.44 153.80 -42.37
N ASP A 282 -22.85 153.35 -43.55
CA ASP A 282 -23.21 154.21 -44.69
C ASP A 282 -24.48 155.02 -44.42
N LEU A 283 -25.41 154.48 -43.63
CA LEU A 283 -26.61 155.19 -43.17
C LEU A 283 -26.31 156.14 -42.00
N GLN A 284 -25.46 155.77 -41.04
CA GLN A 284 -25.06 156.64 -39.93
C GLN A 284 -24.21 157.82 -40.40
N LYS A 285 -23.35 157.64 -41.42
CA LYS A 285 -22.68 158.75 -42.14
C LYS A 285 -23.64 159.70 -42.88
N LYS A 286 -24.95 159.47 -42.82
CA LYS A 286 -26.00 160.32 -43.41
C LYS A 286 -27.09 160.78 -42.45
N ARG A 287 -26.99 160.47 -41.15
CA ARG A 287 -27.86 161.01 -40.08
C ARG A 287 -27.21 160.85 -38.70
N ASP A 288 -26.54 161.91 -38.28
CA ASP A 288 -26.57 162.31 -36.87
C ASP A 288 -27.96 162.89 -36.51
N VAL A 289 -28.17 163.15 -35.22
CA VAL A 289 -29.37 163.70 -34.56
C VAL A 289 -30.42 162.64 -34.13
N GLU A 290 -30.67 162.68 -32.81
CA GLU A 290 -31.77 162.09 -32.01
C GLU A 290 -31.76 160.56 -31.68
N ALA A 291 -32.25 160.26 -30.47
CA ALA A 291 -32.04 159.02 -29.71
C ALA A 291 -33.18 158.79 -28.68
N ASN A 292 -32.98 157.85 -27.72
CA ASN A 292 -33.85 157.48 -26.56
C ASN A 292 -35.06 156.54 -26.88
N ILE A 293 -35.58 155.63 -26.01
CA ILE A 293 -35.22 155.09 -24.65
C ILE A 293 -36.05 153.78 -24.33
N ILE A 294 -35.52 152.78 -23.57
CA ILE A 294 -36.14 151.70 -22.68
C ILE A 294 -37.36 150.85 -23.20
N SER A 295 -37.68 149.57 -22.85
CA SER A 295 -37.24 148.47 -21.91
C SER A 295 -37.00 147.14 -22.68
N GLU A 296 -36.77 145.90 -22.17
CA GLU A 296 -36.75 145.17 -20.87
C GLU A 296 -38.04 144.45 -20.35
N VAL A 297 -37.84 143.26 -19.70
CA VAL A 297 -38.71 142.45 -18.76
C VAL A 297 -39.66 141.29 -19.27
N ASN A 298 -39.24 140.03 -18.97
CA ASN A 298 -39.94 138.80 -18.47
C ASN A 298 -41.00 137.87 -19.20
N VAL A 299 -40.64 136.56 -19.29
CA VAL A 299 -41.26 135.33 -18.64
C VAL A 299 -42.47 134.52 -19.21
N SER A 300 -42.24 133.21 -19.44
CA SER A 300 -43.14 132.00 -19.38
C SER A 300 -44.41 131.91 -20.27
N PRO A 301 -45.16 130.76 -20.34
CA PRO A 301 -45.05 129.41 -19.70
C PRO A 301 -44.94 128.26 -20.76
N GLU A 302 -45.35 126.97 -20.67
CA GLU A 302 -46.09 126.12 -19.68
C GLU A 302 -45.87 124.58 -19.93
N LEU A 303 -46.38 123.70 -19.04
CA LEU A 303 -46.57 122.22 -19.22
C LEU A 303 -48.07 121.82 -19.08
N PRO A 304 -48.52 120.61 -19.50
CA PRO A 304 -48.87 119.61 -18.48
C PRO A 304 -48.82 118.11 -18.90
N ASN A 305 -48.98 117.21 -17.90
CA ASN A 305 -49.14 115.76 -18.03
C ASN A 305 -50.64 115.35 -17.99
N LEU A 306 -50.96 114.05 -18.14
CA LEU A 306 -51.81 113.29 -17.18
C LEU A 306 -51.87 111.77 -17.43
N GLU A 307 -52.43 111.04 -16.45
CA GLU A 307 -52.41 109.58 -16.27
C GLU A 307 -53.77 108.91 -16.56
N GLY A 308 -53.84 107.56 -16.53
CA GLY A 308 -55.10 106.81 -16.70
C GLY A 308 -55.10 105.43 -16.01
N SER A 309 -56.08 105.19 -15.14
CA SER A 309 -56.12 104.08 -14.17
C SER A 309 -56.70 102.74 -14.66
N ALA A 310 -56.42 101.67 -13.91
CA ALA A 310 -56.88 100.30 -14.15
C ALA A 310 -58.32 99.97 -13.66
N THR A 311 -58.82 98.76 -13.96
CA THR A 311 -59.67 97.97 -13.03
C THR A 311 -59.69 96.48 -13.42
N LEU A 312 -60.16 95.59 -12.52
CA LEU A 312 -60.29 94.15 -12.74
C LEU A 312 -61.74 93.75 -13.07
N ASP A 313 -61.93 92.67 -13.83
CA ASP A 313 -63.09 91.79 -13.61
C ASP A 313 -62.80 90.31 -13.93
N LYS A 314 -62.82 89.45 -12.91
CA LYS A 314 -62.72 87.96 -12.99
C LYS A 314 -63.19 87.32 -11.68
N ARG A 315 -64.46 86.88 -11.57
CA ARG A 315 -64.94 85.82 -10.62
C ARG A 315 -66.44 85.51 -10.81
N LYS A 316 -66.79 84.48 -11.61
CA LYS A 316 -68.11 83.77 -11.52
C LYS A 316 -68.24 82.46 -12.33
N LEU A 317 -67.14 81.72 -12.54
CA LEU A 317 -67.15 80.30 -12.94
C LEU A 317 -66.15 79.51 -12.07
N HIS A 318 -66.29 78.18 -12.07
CA HIS A 318 -65.48 77.20 -11.31
C HIS A 318 -65.71 77.13 -9.78
N LEU A 319 -66.91 76.72 -9.35
CA LEU A 319 -67.09 76.12 -8.00
C LEU A 319 -67.36 74.60 -8.04
N GLU A 320 -68.24 74.11 -8.93
CA GLU A 320 -68.58 72.67 -9.02
C GLU A 320 -67.41 71.76 -9.46
N ASN A 321 -66.51 72.28 -10.29
CA ASN A 321 -65.32 71.53 -10.72
C ASN A 321 -64.27 71.39 -9.59
N VAL A 322 -64.34 72.22 -8.53
CA VAL A 322 -63.38 72.19 -7.42
C VAL A 322 -63.72 71.06 -6.45
N THR A 323 -64.99 70.89 -6.09
CA THR A 323 -65.45 69.84 -5.16
C THR A 323 -65.24 68.44 -5.74
N SER A 324 -65.62 68.23 -7.00
CA SER A 324 -65.42 66.97 -7.72
C SER A 324 -63.94 66.63 -7.95
N GLY A 325 -63.10 67.65 -8.21
CA GLY A 325 -61.64 67.51 -8.28
C GLY A 325 -61.03 67.08 -6.93
N MET A 326 -61.39 67.74 -5.83
CA MET A 326 -60.89 67.41 -4.49
C MET A 326 -61.25 65.98 -4.06
N ILE A 327 -62.47 65.50 -4.36
CA ILE A 327 -62.88 64.13 -4.02
C ILE A 327 -62.04 63.09 -4.79
N ARG A 328 -61.75 63.34 -6.08
CA ARG A 328 -60.87 62.46 -6.89
C ARG A 328 -59.43 62.48 -6.36
N PHE A 329 -58.91 63.64 -6.00
CA PHE A 329 -57.56 63.81 -5.43
C PHE A 329 -57.43 63.12 -4.07
N ALA A 330 -58.41 63.26 -3.18
CA ALA A 330 -58.45 62.57 -1.89
C ALA A 330 -58.53 61.03 -2.04
N LYS A 331 -59.26 60.54 -3.06
CA LYS A 331 -59.33 59.10 -3.37
C LYS A 331 -58.00 58.57 -3.92
N LEU A 332 -57.30 59.33 -4.76
CA LEU A 332 -55.94 59.01 -5.22
C LEU A 332 -54.95 58.97 -4.05
N ILE A 333 -54.96 59.98 -3.17
CA ILE A 333 -54.12 60.01 -1.96
C ILE A 333 -54.39 58.79 -1.06
N ARG A 334 -55.66 58.46 -0.80
CA ARG A 334 -56.03 57.29 0.02
C ARG A 334 -55.55 55.98 -0.60
N ASN A 335 -55.70 55.81 -1.92
CA ASN A 335 -55.18 54.63 -2.62
C ASN A 335 -53.64 54.56 -2.57
N HIS A 336 -52.95 55.70 -2.73
CA HIS A 336 -51.49 55.74 -2.69
C HIS A 336 -50.94 55.50 -1.27
N ILE A 337 -51.64 55.95 -0.22
CA ILE A 337 -51.32 55.61 1.18
C ILE A 337 -51.49 54.10 1.42
N ASN A 338 -52.61 53.51 0.97
CA ASN A 338 -52.85 52.07 1.12
C ASN A 338 -51.79 51.23 0.40
N SER A 339 -51.46 51.55 -0.85
CA SER A 339 -50.40 50.88 -1.62
C SER A 339 -49.03 51.01 -0.93
N ASN A 340 -48.71 52.17 -0.34
CA ASN A 340 -47.48 52.35 0.45
C ASN A 340 -47.49 51.59 1.79
N LEU A 341 -48.66 51.27 2.36
CA LEU A 341 -48.79 50.40 3.55
C LEU A 341 -48.67 48.92 3.18
N GLU A 342 -49.21 48.51 2.05
CA GLU A 342 -49.07 47.16 1.49
C GLU A 342 -47.61 46.87 1.13
N ALA A 343 -46.95 47.75 0.36
CA ALA A 343 -45.53 47.64 0.06
C ALA A 343 -44.62 47.67 1.31
N LYS A 344 -45.05 48.32 2.41
CA LYS A 344 -44.36 48.23 3.72
C LYS A 344 -44.53 46.86 4.37
N ARG A 345 -45.73 46.27 4.33
CA ARG A 345 -46.02 44.92 4.85
C ARG A 345 -45.27 43.85 4.05
N GLU A 346 -45.24 43.95 2.73
CA GLU A 346 -44.46 43.05 1.86
C GLU A 346 -42.97 43.12 2.18
N ARG A 347 -42.40 44.33 2.31
CA ARG A 347 -41.00 44.53 2.72
C ARG A 347 -40.70 43.98 4.13
N GLN A 348 -41.68 43.98 5.04
CA GLN A 348 -41.54 43.33 6.36
C GLN A 348 -41.58 41.81 6.24
N ASN A 349 -42.50 41.24 5.46
CA ASN A 349 -42.58 39.80 5.22
C ASN A 349 -41.31 39.25 4.53
N ILE A 350 -40.78 39.96 3.52
CA ILE A 350 -39.53 39.61 2.84
C ILE A 350 -38.35 39.65 3.82
N LYS A 351 -38.27 40.66 4.71
CA LYS A 351 -37.26 40.69 5.77
C LYS A 351 -37.36 39.49 6.72
N LEU A 352 -38.57 39.15 7.17
CA LEU A 352 -38.81 37.99 8.05
C LEU A 352 -38.47 36.66 7.36
N GLN A 353 -38.69 36.54 6.04
CA GLN A 353 -38.26 35.37 5.26
C GLN A 353 -36.73 35.29 5.15
N ILE A 354 -36.05 36.42 4.90
CA ILE A 354 -34.58 36.50 4.85
C ILE A 354 -33.96 36.20 6.24
N GLU A 355 -34.58 36.64 7.33
CA GLU A 355 -34.12 36.33 8.70
C GLU A 355 -34.30 34.86 9.05
N LYS A 356 -35.44 34.24 8.69
CA LYS A 356 -35.62 32.78 8.82
C LYS A 356 -34.59 32.01 8.00
N ALA A 357 -34.44 32.30 6.72
CA ALA A 357 -33.46 31.65 5.85
C ALA A 357 -32.02 31.78 6.36
N LYS A 358 -31.65 32.90 7.00
CA LYS A 358 -30.36 33.07 7.69
C LYS A 358 -30.23 32.17 8.93
N ILE A 359 -31.27 32.06 9.75
CA ILE A 359 -31.28 31.19 10.93
C ILE A 359 -31.16 29.72 10.51
N ASP A 360 -31.94 29.31 9.51
CA ASP A 360 -31.94 27.95 8.97
C ASP A 360 -30.56 27.59 8.37
N PHE A 361 -29.97 28.48 7.58
CA PHE A 361 -28.61 28.32 7.01
C PHE A 361 -27.52 28.29 8.09
N ILE A 362 -27.64 29.07 9.17
CA ILE A 362 -26.71 29.00 10.30
C ILE A 362 -26.86 27.66 11.05
N ALA A 363 -28.07 27.15 11.22
CA ALA A 363 -28.32 25.84 11.83
C ALA A 363 -27.81 24.67 10.96
N GLU A 364 -27.90 24.80 9.64
CA GLU A 364 -27.33 23.85 8.66
C GLU A 364 -25.79 23.85 8.73
N LEU A 365 -25.15 25.02 8.66
CA LEU A 365 -23.69 25.16 8.84
C LEU A 365 -23.19 24.64 10.21
N GLN A 366 -24.01 24.69 11.26
CA GLN A 366 -23.68 24.10 12.56
C GLN A 366 -23.77 22.57 12.55
N LYS A 367 -24.75 21.98 11.85
CA LYS A 367 -24.83 20.53 11.64
C LYS A 367 -23.63 20.03 10.84
N ASP A 368 -23.32 20.65 9.70
CA ASP A 368 -22.20 20.27 8.84
C ASP A 368 -20.86 20.26 9.58
N LYS A 369 -20.57 21.30 10.36
CA LYS A 369 -19.37 21.35 11.22
C LYS A 369 -19.34 20.20 12.23
N LEU A 370 -20.47 19.94 12.89
CA LEU A 370 -20.58 18.90 13.90
C LEU A 370 -20.53 17.48 13.30
N GLU A 371 -20.90 17.30 12.03
CA GLU A 371 -20.66 16.05 11.29
C GLU A 371 -19.20 15.91 10.82
N GLN A 372 -18.57 16.98 10.33
CA GLN A 372 -17.15 17.01 10.01
C GLN A 372 -16.29 16.69 11.25
N GLU A 373 -16.58 17.27 12.41
CA GLU A 373 -15.91 16.94 13.68
C GLU A 373 -16.13 15.47 14.10
N LYS A 374 -17.35 14.93 13.94
CA LYS A 374 -17.62 13.50 14.18
C LYS A 374 -16.81 12.61 13.25
N MET A 375 -16.66 12.97 11.98
CA MET A 375 -15.88 12.20 10.99
C MET A 375 -14.37 12.27 11.28
N LEU A 376 -13.84 13.47 11.56
CA LEU A 376 -12.44 13.66 11.98
C LEU A 376 -12.12 12.89 13.26
N ASN A 377 -13.02 12.89 14.26
CA ASN A 377 -12.83 12.10 15.48
C ASN A 377 -12.92 10.58 15.22
N LYS A 378 -13.84 10.11 14.38
CA LYS A 378 -13.89 8.70 13.95
C LYS A 378 -12.58 8.27 13.28
N GLU A 379 -12.00 9.09 12.41
CA GLU A 379 -10.70 8.83 11.80
C GLU A 379 -9.56 8.84 12.81
N ARG A 380 -9.52 9.84 13.70
CA ARG A 380 -8.47 9.95 14.73
C ARG A 380 -8.45 8.70 15.62
N ILE A 381 -9.61 8.21 16.04
CA ILE A 381 -9.77 6.96 16.80
C ILE A 381 -9.33 5.73 15.99
N LYS A 382 -9.57 5.67 14.67
CA LYS A 382 -9.03 4.60 13.81
C LYS A 382 -7.50 4.62 13.77
N ARG A 383 -6.91 5.78 13.46
CA ARG A 383 -5.44 5.96 13.39
C ARG A 383 -4.75 5.65 14.73
N GLU A 384 -5.39 5.97 15.86
CA GLU A 384 -4.89 5.64 17.20
C GLU A 384 -4.99 4.12 17.51
N LYS A 385 -6.10 3.46 17.11
CA LYS A 385 -6.23 1.99 17.21
C LYS A 385 -5.20 1.26 16.35
N GLU A 386 -4.92 1.74 15.14
CA GLU A 386 -3.90 1.22 14.24
C GLU A 386 -2.49 1.37 14.83
N LYS A 387 -2.13 2.57 15.32
CA LYS A 387 -0.87 2.80 16.04
C LYS A 387 -0.73 1.89 17.27
N ALA A 388 -1.80 1.71 18.04
CA ALA A 388 -1.81 0.79 19.19
C ALA A 388 -1.65 -0.69 18.77
N ALA A 389 -2.24 -1.10 17.64
CA ALA A 389 -2.07 -2.45 17.09
C ALA A 389 -0.64 -2.70 16.59
N LEU A 390 -0.04 -1.72 15.91
CA LEU A 390 1.37 -1.77 15.49
C LEU A 390 2.30 -1.84 16.71
N ALA A 391 2.11 -0.98 17.71
CA ALA A 391 2.89 -1.00 18.95
C ALA A 391 2.72 -2.33 19.74
N ARG A 392 1.56 -2.99 19.64
CA ARG A 392 1.35 -4.35 20.19
C ARG A 392 2.14 -5.41 19.42
N LYS A 393 2.14 -5.37 18.07
CA LYS A 393 2.96 -6.26 17.23
C LYS A 393 4.45 -6.07 17.51
N GLU A 394 4.91 -4.83 17.56
CA GLU A 394 6.31 -4.49 17.83
C GLU A 394 6.75 -4.94 19.24
N LYS A 395 5.88 -4.79 20.27
CA LYS A 395 6.15 -5.31 21.62
C LYS A 395 6.21 -6.84 21.69
N ARG A 396 5.53 -7.58 20.80
CA ARG A 396 5.68 -9.04 20.67
C ARG A 396 7.03 -9.38 20.04
N PHE A 397 7.32 -8.81 18.88
CA PHE A 397 8.59 -9.00 18.16
C PHE A 397 9.83 -8.66 19.01
N ARG A 398 9.79 -7.55 19.77
CA ARG A 398 10.85 -7.17 20.72
C ARG A 398 11.03 -8.20 21.85
N LYS A 399 9.95 -8.85 22.33
CA LYS A 399 10.04 -9.93 23.34
C LYS A 399 10.61 -11.22 22.75
N GLU A 400 10.16 -11.62 21.57
CA GLU A 400 10.68 -12.79 20.84
C GLU A 400 12.18 -12.63 20.56
N MET A 401 12.61 -11.47 20.05
CA MET A 401 14.02 -11.12 19.86
C MET A 401 14.85 -11.14 21.16
N GLN A 402 14.26 -10.77 22.30
CA GLN A 402 14.93 -10.91 23.60
C GLN A 402 15.04 -12.38 24.03
N GLN A 403 13.99 -13.19 23.85
CA GLN A 403 14.02 -14.63 24.14
C GLN A 403 15.07 -15.36 23.29
N TYR A 404 15.17 -15.09 21.99
CA TYR A 404 16.25 -15.60 21.12
C TYR A 404 17.65 -15.24 21.64
N LYS A 405 17.87 -13.97 22.03
CA LYS A 405 19.16 -13.53 22.61
C LYS A 405 19.47 -14.22 23.94
N PHE A 406 18.48 -14.48 24.79
CA PHE A 406 18.67 -15.25 26.02
C PHE A 406 18.94 -16.74 25.75
N HIS A 407 18.25 -17.36 24.79
CA HIS A 407 18.45 -18.76 24.45
C HIS A 407 19.86 -19.02 23.88
N ASN A 408 20.32 -18.16 22.97
CA ASN A 408 21.67 -18.24 22.41
C ASN A 408 22.76 -17.96 23.47
N LYS A 409 22.52 -17.04 24.42
CA LYS A 409 23.42 -16.88 25.59
C LYS A 409 23.49 -18.15 26.44
N LYS A 410 22.35 -18.79 26.76
CA LYS A 410 22.33 -20.05 27.51
C LYS A 410 23.07 -21.17 26.77
N LEU A 411 22.85 -21.33 25.46
CA LEU A 411 23.56 -22.31 24.63
C LEU A 411 25.08 -22.07 24.62
N SER A 412 25.52 -20.81 24.53
CA SER A 412 26.93 -20.42 24.57
C SER A 412 27.59 -20.76 25.92
N VAL A 413 26.90 -20.50 27.04
CA VAL A 413 27.40 -20.89 28.38
C VAL A 413 27.46 -22.41 28.51
N PHE A 414 26.41 -23.13 28.09
CA PHE A 414 26.37 -24.59 28.18
C PHE A 414 27.46 -25.26 27.33
N LYS A 415 27.74 -24.76 26.12
CA LYS A 415 28.88 -25.21 25.30
C LYS A 415 30.23 -24.99 25.98
N ARG A 416 30.46 -23.83 26.62
CA ARG A 416 31.68 -23.58 27.40
C ARG A 416 31.80 -24.53 28.59
N LEU A 417 30.69 -24.86 29.24
CA LEU A 417 30.65 -25.77 30.39
C LEU A 417 30.94 -27.22 29.97
N ILE A 418 30.39 -27.69 28.85
CA ILE A 418 30.75 -28.98 28.23
C ILE A 418 32.25 -29.04 27.90
N ILE A 419 32.81 -27.99 27.27
CA ILE A 419 34.24 -27.92 26.95
C ILE A 419 35.08 -27.99 28.23
N LEU A 420 34.68 -27.29 29.30
CA LEU A 420 35.38 -27.32 30.58
C LEU A 420 35.29 -28.70 31.27
N CYS A 421 34.13 -29.38 31.20
CA CYS A 421 33.99 -30.76 31.65
C CYS A 421 34.86 -31.74 30.84
N LEU A 422 34.95 -31.58 29.51
CA LEU A 422 35.84 -32.37 28.66
C LEU A 422 37.32 -32.15 29.00
N ILE A 423 37.71 -30.90 29.30
CA ILE A 423 39.06 -30.58 29.79
C ILE A 423 39.34 -31.27 31.14
N ILE A 424 38.38 -31.25 32.08
CA ILE A 424 38.53 -31.93 33.38
C ILE A 424 38.62 -33.46 33.23
N ILE A 425 37.81 -34.05 32.35
CA ILE A 425 37.85 -35.49 32.06
C ILE A 425 39.20 -35.87 31.41
N ALA A 426 39.65 -35.10 30.42
CA ALA A 426 40.94 -35.29 29.78
C ALA A 426 42.11 -35.11 30.77
N SER A 427 42.07 -34.08 31.63
CA SER A 427 43.10 -33.88 32.64
C SER A 427 43.13 -35.02 33.66
N LYS A 428 41.97 -35.56 34.06
CA LYS A 428 41.91 -36.74 34.94
C LYS A 428 42.48 -37.98 34.24
N TYR A 429 42.12 -38.23 32.99
CA TYR A 429 42.65 -39.37 32.22
C TYR A 429 44.18 -39.29 32.05
N MET A 430 44.72 -38.08 31.87
CA MET A 430 46.17 -37.83 31.87
C MET A 430 46.79 -38.00 33.27
N TYR A 431 46.09 -37.63 34.35
CA TYR A 431 46.54 -37.79 35.73
C TYR A 431 46.64 -39.26 36.15
N ASP A 432 45.64 -40.07 35.77
CA ASP A 432 45.63 -41.52 35.96
C ASP A 432 46.68 -42.24 35.08
N SER A 433 47.25 -41.54 34.07
CA SER A 433 48.25 -42.07 33.13
C SER A 433 49.69 -41.59 33.40
N TYR A 434 49.92 -40.40 33.96
CA TYR A 434 51.24 -39.79 34.12
C TYR A 434 51.39 -38.93 35.39
N SER A 435 52.30 -39.36 36.27
CA SER A 435 52.59 -38.76 37.59
C SER A 435 52.92 -37.25 37.67
N PRO A 436 53.65 -36.61 36.72
CA PRO A 436 54.09 -35.21 36.91
C PRO A 436 52.99 -34.14 36.80
N PHE A 437 51.74 -34.50 36.49
CA PHE A 437 50.63 -33.53 36.48
C PHE A 437 50.18 -33.05 37.88
N THR A 438 50.63 -33.73 38.94
CA THR A 438 50.39 -33.38 40.35
C THR A 438 50.80 -31.93 40.68
N GLU A 439 52.00 -31.51 40.28
CA GLU A 439 52.51 -30.16 40.54
C GLU A 439 51.74 -29.08 39.75
N LEU A 440 51.41 -29.36 38.49
CA LEU A 440 50.66 -28.43 37.65
C LEU A 440 49.24 -28.19 38.19
N VAL A 441 48.56 -29.25 38.64
CA VAL A 441 47.22 -29.13 39.25
C VAL A 441 47.28 -28.36 40.58
N ASN A 442 48.29 -28.60 41.42
CA ASN A 442 48.49 -27.84 42.64
C ASN A 442 48.78 -26.35 42.37
N HIS A 443 49.57 -26.03 41.34
CA HIS A 443 49.84 -24.64 40.95
C HIS A 443 48.61 -23.94 40.35
N ILE A 444 47.77 -24.65 39.58
CA ILE A 444 46.50 -24.10 39.09
C ILE A 444 45.52 -23.89 40.26
N TRP A 445 45.48 -24.82 41.22
CA TRP A 445 44.62 -24.71 42.40
C TRP A 445 45.01 -23.54 43.31
N SER A 446 46.31 -23.32 43.57
CA SER A 446 46.78 -22.16 44.36
C SER A 446 46.41 -20.83 43.69
N VAL A 447 46.62 -20.70 42.38
CA VAL A 447 46.23 -19.50 41.60
C VAL A 447 44.72 -19.26 41.66
N ILE A 448 43.89 -20.31 41.62
CA ILE A 448 42.43 -20.20 41.77
C ILE A 448 42.05 -19.75 43.20
N VAL A 449 42.69 -20.27 44.24
CA VAL A 449 42.45 -19.88 45.63
C VAL A 449 42.89 -18.42 45.90
N ASP A 450 44.07 -18.01 45.44
CA ASP A 450 44.54 -16.62 45.54
C ASP A 450 43.66 -15.66 44.75
N SER A 451 43.14 -16.08 43.58
CA SER A 451 42.18 -15.26 42.84
C SER A 451 40.89 -15.01 43.63
N LYS A 452 40.39 -15.99 44.40
CA LYS A 452 39.22 -15.78 45.27
C LYS A 452 39.52 -14.82 46.42
N SER A 453 40.72 -14.88 47.01
CA SER A 453 41.16 -13.97 48.07
C SER A 453 41.07 -12.49 47.63
N LYS A 454 41.48 -12.18 46.40
CA LYS A 454 41.44 -10.81 45.83
C LYS A 454 40.07 -10.28 45.39
N TYR A 455 39.00 -11.06 45.50
CA TYR A 455 37.63 -10.63 45.14
C TYR A 455 36.63 -10.73 46.30
N PHE A 456 37.10 -10.91 47.54
CA PHE A 456 36.24 -11.06 48.73
C PHE A 456 36.70 -10.26 49.96
N ASN A 457 37.46 -9.17 49.73
CA ASN A 457 37.64 -8.03 50.65
C ASN A 457 37.32 -6.75 49.88
#